data_AF-A0AA97C8M2-F1
#
_entry.id   AF-A0AA97C8M2-F1
#
_cell.length_a   1.000
_cell.length_b   1.000
_cell.length_c   1.000
_cell.angle_alpha   90.00
_cell.angle_beta   90.00
_cell.angle_gamma   90.00
#
_symmetry.space_group_name_H-M   'P 1'
#
loop_
_entity.id
_entity.type
_entity.pdbx_description
1 polymer ?
#
loop_
_entity_poly.entity_id
_entity_poly.type
_entity_poly.pdbx_seq_one_letter_code
_entity_poly.pdbx_strand_id
1 'polypeptide(L)'
;MSNQQSLFRLLVTHFPTISVRDWKISSLTGLSGGSYLLECFLPAREVKLIARADGNAQTALYVDRKKEARILQQLRAYSFTPQVIGRNSQWLLLGWCEGQHPDNNTFLLPSYQCELANIATQLHCAPLLGYHLQLRNEISHYGYLIDKKRLSPRWKKLHRHFTSDAFPKMLKLAPAHMDIHAKNIVRTSTGQLMLLDWEYAANTDIAFSLETYFQFNGLTDIQRDFFLRQYCDVHGAYRDKQQLAKSCQSWAPWVKYMTLMWYEVQWNESQSSDFLVHSQLLRQYFGLIG
;
A
#
# COMPACT_ATOMS: atom_id res chain seq x y z
N MET A 1 24.62 8.61 16.85
CA MET A 1 23.83 7.71 17.72
C MET A 1 23.53 6.46 16.93
N SER A 2 23.63 5.27 17.53
CA SER A 2 23.25 4.05 16.81
C SER A 2 21.73 4.01 16.56
N ASN A 3 21.30 3.36 15.48
CA ASN A 3 19.87 3.26 15.13
C ASN A 3 19.05 2.66 16.29
N GLN A 4 19.63 1.69 17.00
CA GLN A 4 19.03 1.04 18.16
C GLN A 4 18.88 1.97 19.38
N GLN A 5 19.87 2.82 19.67
CA GLN A 5 19.76 3.81 20.76
C GLN A 5 18.63 4.82 20.49
N SER A 6 18.43 5.19 19.23
CA SER A 6 17.34 6.07 18.81
C SER A 6 15.97 5.42 19.07
N LEU A 7 15.81 4.13 18.76
CA LEU A 7 14.60 3.37 19.04
C LEU A 7 14.30 3.31 20.55
N PHE A 8 15.30 2.97 21.36
CA PHE A 8 15.11 2.87 22.81
C PHE A 8 14.73 4.20 23.46
N ARG A 9 15.31 5.33 23.01
CA ARG A 9 14.87 6.66 23.48
C ARG A 9 13.41 6.93 23.16
N LEU A 10 12.97 6.58 21.96
CA LEU A 10 11.57 6.74 21.57
C LEU A 10 10.65 5.87 22.43
N LEU A 11 11.04 4.63 22.71
CA LEU A 11 10.29 3.75 23.60
C LEU A 11 10.19 4.31 25.02
N VAL A 12 11.28 4.83 25.59
CA VAL A 12 11.26 5.46 26.92
C VAL A 12 10.35 6.70 26.95
N THR A 13 10.29 7.48 25.88
CA THR A 13 9.38 8.64 25.81
C THR A 13 7.90 8.24 25.91
N HIS A 14 7.50 7.14 25.26
CA HIS A 14 6.10 6.71 25.22
C HIS A 14 5.73 5.67 26.29
N PHE A 15 6.73 4.95 26.81
CA PHE A 15 6.60 3.91 27.83
C PHE A 15 7.66 4.09 28.93
N PRO A 16 7.65 5.20 29.69
CA PRO A 16 8.71 5.54 30.64
C PRO A 16 8.85 4.55 31.80
N THR A 17 7.82 3.74 32.06
CA THR A 17 7.80 2.74 33.13
C THR A 17 8.35 1.38 32.70
N ILE A 18 8.66 1.17 31.41
CA ILE A 18 9.17 -0.10 30.88
C ILE A 18 10.67 0.03 30.66
N SER A 19 11.46 -0.88 31.23
CA SER A 19 12.91 -0.89 30.99
C SER A 19 13.19 -1.27 29.53
N VAL A 20 14.18 -0.63 28.92
CA VAL A 20 14.62 -0.95 27.55
C VAL A 20 15.06 -2.41 27.40
N ARG A 21 15.45 -3.07 28.50
CA ARG A 21 15.87 -4.48 28.53
C ARG A 21 14.69 -5.47 28.47
N ASP A 22 13.48 -5.00 28.79
CA ASP A 22 12.27 -5.85 28.82
C ASP A 22 11.61 -5.96 27.44
N TRP A 23 12.11 -5.19 26.46
CA TRP A 23 11.64 -5.25 25.08
C TRP A 23 12.35 -6.38 24.33
N LYS A 24 11.55 -7.34 23.86
CA LYS A 24 11.96 -8.30 22.85
C LYS A 24 11.72 -7.68 21.47
N ILE A 25 12.74 -7.73 20.61
CA ILE A 25 12.70 -7.19 19.26
C ILE A 25 12.90 -8.34 18.27
N SER A 26 11.94 -8.54 17.38
CA SER A 26 12.02 -9.54 16.33
C SER A 26 11.78 -8.89 14.96
N SER A 27 12.51 -9.34 13.93
CA SER A 27 12.28 -8.84 12.57
C SER A 27 10.99 -9.41 12.03
N LEU A 28 10.16 -8.55 11.43
CA LEU A 28 9.03 -9.00 10.62
C LEU A 28 9.51 -9.21 9.18
N THR A 29 9.05 -10.30 8.56
CA THR A 29 9.31 -10.57 7.15
C THR A 29 8.35 -9.74 6.29
N GLY A 30 8.89 -8.99 5.33
CA GLY A 30 8.12 -8.13 4.43
C GLY A 30 8.99 -7.62 3.28
N LEU A 31 8.36 -7.24 2.16
CA LEU A 31 9.06 -6.89 0.92
C LEU A 31 9.85 -5.57 1.01
N SER A 32 9.41 -4.61 1.83
CA SER A 32 10.10 -3.31 2.00
C SER A 32 11.21 -3.34 3.08
N GLY A 33 11.35 -4.44 3.82
CA GLY A 33 12.33 -4.58 4.91
C GLY A 33 12.17 -3.56 6.04
N GLY A 34 12.89 -3.75 7.15
CA GLY A 34 12.98 -2.73 8.21
C GLY A 34 11.76 -2.56 9.13
N SER A 35 10.83 -3.52 9.13
CA SER A 35 9.75 -3.61 10.12
C SER A 35 10.09 -4.63 11.20
N TYR A 36 9.85 -4.26 12.45
CA TYR A 36 10.16 -5.07 13.63
C TYR A 36 8.94 -5.14 14.55
N LEU A 37 8.70 -6.32 15.11
CA LEU A 37 7.76 -6.50 16.20
C LEU A 37 8.50 -6.24 17.52
N LEU A 38 7.92 -5.36 18.34
CA LEU A 38 8.38 -5.09 19.70
C LEU A 38 7.37 -5.68 20.67
N GLU A 39 7.83 -6.53 21.57
CA GLU A 39 7.00 -7.18 22.59
C GLU A 39 7.57 -6.90 23.97
N CYS A 40 6.71 -6.58 24.92
CA CYS A 40 7.06 -6.51 26.33
C CYS A 40 5.99 -7.21 27.17
N PHE A 41 6.42 -8.17 27.98
CA PHE A 41 5.56 -8.93 28.89
C PHE A 41 5.64 -8.34 30.29
N LEU A 42 4.63 -7.56 30.67
CA LEU A 42 4.49 -7.05 32.04
C LEU A 42 3.56 -7.97 32.84
N PRO A 43 3.67 -8.02 34.18
CA PRO A 43 2.84 -8.90 35.01
C PRO A 43 1.33 -8.78 34.81
N ALA A 44 0.84 -7.59 34.40
CA ALA A 44 -0.59 -7.31 34.22
C ALA A 44 -1.03 -7.18 32.76
N ARG A 45 -0.10 -7.08 31.80
CA ARG A 45 -0.43 -6.91 30.38
C ARG A 45 0.76 -7.18 29.47
N GLU A 46 0.45 -7.63 28.27
CA GLU A 46 1.39 -7.63 27.15
C GLU A 46 1.28 -6.30 26.39
N VAL A 47 2.42 -5.76 25.95
CA VAL A 47 2.48 -4.60 25.05
C VAL A 47 3.15 -5.03 23.75
N LYS A 48 2.42 -4.91 22.64
CA LYS A 48 2.94 -5.16 21.30
C LYS A 48 2.90 -3.92 20.42
N LEU A 49 3.97 -3.69 19.67
CA LEU A 49 4.13 -2.56 18.76
C LEU A 49 4.79 -3.01 17.46
N ILE A 50 4.58 -2.23 16.41
CA ILE A 50 5.38 -2.32 15.17
C ILE A 50 6.34 -1.13 15.15
N ALA A 51 7.63 -1.41 15.01
CA ALA A 51 8.65 -0.41 14.75
C ALA A 51 9.09 -0.47 13.29
N ARG A 52 8.97 0.64 12.56
CA ARG A 52 9.44 0.78 11.18
C ARG A 52 10.67 1.67 11.16
N ALA A 53 11.78 1.15 10.66
CA ALA A 53 13.00 1.90 10.45
C ALA A 53 12.86 2.79 9.22
N ASP A 54 13.43 4.00 9.30
CA ASP A 54 13.64 4.90 8.17
C ASP A 54 14.99 4.53 7.52
N GLY A 55 14.96 3.73 6.43
CA GLY A 55 16.15 3.15 5.81
C GLY A 55 16.36 3.56 4.35
N ASN A 56 17.62 3.69 3.91
CA ASN A 56 17.95 4.09 2.54
C ASN A 56 17.43 3.12 1.45
N ALA A 57 17.41 1.81 1.72
CA ALA A 57 16.89 0.81 0.78
C ALA A 57 15.40 1.00 0.44
N GLN A 58 14.63 1.65 1.32
CA GLN A 58 13.19 1.87 1.14
C GLN A 58 12.87 3.06 0.22
N THR A 59 13.80 4.02 0.09
CA THR A 59 13.58 5.21 -0.75
C THR A 59 13.51 4.91 -2.25
N ALA A 60 14.14 3.83 -2.71
CA ALA A 60 14.09 3.38 -4.11
C ALA A 60 12.68 2.96 -4.57
N LEU A 61 11.81 2.60 -3.62
CA LEU A 61 10.42 2.20 -3.84
C LEU A 61 9.41 3.26 -3.38
N TYR A 62 9.80 4.53 -3.27
CA TYR A 62 8.94 5.63 -2.80
C TYR A 62 8.36 5.48 -1.40
N VAL A 63 8.95 4.61 -0.59
CA VAL A 63 8.56 4.44 0.80
C VAL A 63 9.18 5.57 1.62
N ASP A 64 8.31 6.46 2.13
CA ASP A 64 8.67 7.54 3.03
C ASP A 64 7.92 7.38 4.35
N ARG A 65 8.64 7.02 5.41
CA ARG A 65 8.04 6.81 6.74
C ARG A 65 7.49 8.11 7.33
N LYS A 66 8.03 9.29 6.96
CA LYS A 66 7.50 10.60 7.41
C LYS A 66 6.15 10.85 6.77
N LYS A 67 6.02 10.55 5.48
CA LYS A 67 4.75 10.56 4.76
C LYS A 67 3.75 9.62 5.42
N GLU A 68 4.10 8.35 5.63
CA GLU A 68 3.23 7.35 6.27
C GLU A 68 2.72 7.84 7.64
N ALA A 69 3.61 8.30 8.51
CA ALA A 69 3.24 8.79 9.83
C ALA A 69 2.27 9.99 9.76
N ARG A 70 2.49 10.93 8.84
CA ARG A 70 1.61 12.10 8.67
C ARG A 70 0.24 11.69 8.12
N ILE A 71 0.18 10.74 7.20
CA ILE A 71 -1.08 10.20 6.68
C ILE A 71 -1.86 9.53 7.79
N LEU A 72 -1.24 8.63 8.56
CA LEU A 72 -1.90 7.96 9.68
C LEU A 72 -2.38 8.96 10.75
N GLN A 73 -1.60 10.01 11.02
CA GLN A 73 -2.02 11.07 11.94
C GLN A 73 -3.22 11.87 11.43
N GLN A 74 -3.28 12.16 10.12
CA GLN A 74 -4.44 12.82 9.49
C GLN A 74 -5.68 11.91 9.52
N LEU A 75 -5.47 10.59 9.36
CA LEU A 75 -6.50 9.57 9.38
C LEU A 75 -6.83 9.05 10.78
N ARG A 76 -6.42 9.72 11.87
CA ARG A 76 -6.69 9.27 13.24
C ARG A 76 -8.18 9.04 13.57
N ALA A 77 -9.09 9.69 12.84
CA ALA A 77 -10.54 9.54 12.98
C ALA A 77 -11.13 8.48 12.04
N TYR A 78 -10.32 7.94 11.13
CA TYR A 78 -10.69 6.86 10.23
C TYR A 78 -10.41 5.52 10.93
N SER A 79 -11.46 4.76 11.22
CA SER A 79 -11.41 3.64 12.17
C SER A 79 -10.57 2.44 11.71
N PHE A 80 -10.10 2.41 10.46
CA PHE A 80 -9.48 1.23 9.84
C PHE A 80 -7.96 1.35 9.70
N THR A 81 -7.30 2.18 10.52
CA THR A 81 -5.84 2.40 10.51
C THR A 81 -5.16 1.99 11.80
N PRO A 82 -3.89 1.54 11.78
CA PRO A 82 -3.10 1.36 12.99
C PRO A 82 -2.93 2.69 13.72
N GLN A 83 -2.88 2.65 15.05
CA GLN A 83 -2.61 3.85 15.85
C GLN A 83 -1.15 4.26 15.71
N VAL A 84 -0.88 5.55 15.47
CA VAL A 84 0.47 6.10 15.62
C VAL A 84 0.77 6.29 17.09
N ILE A 85 1.82 5.62 17.59
CA ILE A 85 2.27 5.75 18.98
C ILE A 85 3.29 6.87 19.09
N GLY A 86 4.26 6.91 18.18
CA GLY A 86 5.35 7.85 18.23
C GLY A 86 6.24 7.82 17.00
N ARG A 87 7.04 8.87 16.81
CA ARG A 87 8.01 8.94 15.72
C ARG A 87 9.23 9.74 16.14
N ASN A 88 10.40 9.37 15.63
CA ASN A 88 11.58 10.23 15.61
C ASN A 88 12.18 10.30 14.18
N SER A 89 13.42 10.78 14.05
CA SER A 89 14.08 10.91 12.76
C SER A 89 14.42 9.58 12.08
N GLN A 90 14.35 8.45 12.79
CA GLN A 90 14.79 7.13 12.34
C GLN A 90 13.73 6.04 12.47
N TRP A 91 12.68 6.27 13.27
CA TRP A 91 11.69 5.25 13.61
C TRP A 91 10.27 5.80 13.61
N LEU A 92 9.33 4.99 13.14
CA LEU A 92 7.89 5.13 13.34
C LEU A 92 7.41 3.96 14.20
N LEU A 93 6.71 4.26 15.31
CA LEU A 93 6.04 3.29 16.16
C LEU A 93 4.54 3.30 15.90
N LEU A 94 4.01 2.13 15.56
CA LEU A 94 2.58 1.89 15.39
C LEU A 94 2.08 0.89 16.44
N GLY A 95 0.82 1.01 16.82
CA GLY A 95 0.14 0.00 17.62
C GLY A 95 0.03 -1.30 16.85
N TRP A 96 0.21 -2.43 17.54
CA TRP A 96 -0.05 -3.75 16.97
C TRP A 96 -1.55 -3.98 16.82
N CYS A 97 -1.99 -4.34 15.61
CA CYS A 97 -3.38 -4.70 15.35
C CYS A 97 -3.55 -6.21 15.61
N GLU A 98 -4.07 -6.58 16.79
CA GLU A 98 -4.36 -7.97 17.10
C GLU A 98 -5.50 -8.51 16.23
N GLY A 99 -5.26 -9.62 15.55
CA GLY A 99 -6.26 -10.30 14.73
C GLY A 99 -5.65 -11.26 13.73
N GLN A 100 -6.47 -11.69 12.77
CA GLN A 100 -6.10 -12.68 11.76
C GLN A 100 -6.18 -12.09 10.36
N HIS A 101 -5.20 -12.42 9.53
CA HIS A 101 -5.28 -12.16 8.10
C HIS A 101 -6.33 -13.10 7.47
N PRO A 102 -7.19 -12.61 6.57
CA PRO A 102 -8.03 -13.50 5.78
C PRO A 102 -7.15 -14.37 4.88
N ASP A 103 -7.54 -15.62 4.69
CA ASP A 103 -7.02 -16.39 3.55
C ASP A 103 -7.58 -15.82 2.23
N ASN A 104 -6.99 -16.24 1.11
CA ASN A 104 -7.37 -15.73 -0.21
C ASN A 104 -8.84 -16.02 -0.57
N ASN A 105 -9.41 -17.13 -0.11
CA ASN A 105 -10.80 -17.49 -0.43
C ASN A 105 -11.77 -16.59 0.34
N THR A 106 -11.52 -16.43 1.64
CA THR A 106 -12.27 -15.57 2.55
C THR A 106 -12.24 -14.13 2.10
N PHE A 107 -11.07 -13.64 1.70
CA PHE A 107 -10.88 -12.28 1.20
C PHE A 107 -11.76 -11.99 -0.04
N LEU A 108 -11.98 -12.98 -0.91
CA LEU A 108 -12.76 -12.84 -2.14
C LEU A 108 -14.26 -13.10 -1.96
N LEU A 109 -14.73 -13.46 -0.76
CA LEU A 109 -16.17 -13.68 -0.50
C LEU A 109 -16.96 -12.38 -0.71
N PRO A 110 -18.19 -12.45 -1.27
CA PRO A 110 -19.03 -11.27 -1.48
C PRO A 110 -19.30 -10.44 -0.22
N SER A 111 -19.46 -11.07 0.94
CA SER A 111 -19.62 -10.39 2.22
C SER A 111 -18.37 -9.57 2.60
N TYR A 112 -17.20 -10.17 2.44
CA TYR A 112 -15.92 -9.51 2.73
C TYR A 112 -15.67 -8.34 1.75
N GLN A 113 -15.99 -8.54 0.47
CA GLN A 113 -15.90 -7.51 -0.57
C GLN A 113 -16.87 -6.34 -0.32
N CYS A 114 -18.05 -6.60 0.27
CA CYS A 114 -18.96 -5.55 0.72
C CYS A 114 -18.35 -4.71 1.85
N GLU A 115 -17.75 -5.34 2.87
CA GLU A 115 -17.04 -4.63 3.93
C GLU A 115 -15.88 -3.78 3.38
N LEU A 116 -15.10 -4.31 2.43
CA LEU A 116 -14.01 -3.57 1.78
C LEU A 116 -14.52 -2.40 0.93
N ALA A 117 -15.65 -2.56 0.23
CA ALA A 117 -16.27 -1.47 -0.51
C ALA A 117 -16.73 -0.33 0.41
N ASN A 118 -17.29 -0.65 1.59
CA ASN A 118 -17.61 0.33 2.62
C ASN A 118 -16.36 1.06 3.13
N ILE A 119 -15.31 0.31 3.46
CA ILE A 119 -14.03 0.87 3.95
C ILE A 119 -13.41 1.82 2.90
N ALA A 120 -13.35 1.38 1.64
CA ALA A 120 -12.87 2.19 0.52
C ALA A 120 -13.74 3.43 0.31
N THR A 121 -15.07 3.32 0.44
CA THR A 121 -15.99 4.46 0.36
C THR A 121 -15.69 5.49 1.44
N GLN A 122 -15.57 5.05 2.69
CA GLN A 122 -15.28 5.95 3.81
C GLN A 122 -13.93 6.66 3.62
N LEU A 123 -12.91 5.96 3.12
CA LEU A 123 -11.61 6.57 2.81
C LEU A 123 -11.72 7.58 1.64
N HIS A 124 -12.38 7.19 0.56
CA HIS A 124 -12.53 8.02 -0.64
C HIS A 124 -13.46 9.24 -0.44
N CYS A 125 -14.15 9.30 0.69
CA CYS A 125 -14.97 10.44 1.13
C CYS A 125 -14.33 11.24 2.28
N ALA A 126 -13.19 10.79 2.81
CA ALA A 126 -12.45 11.53 3.83
C ALA A 126 -11.80 12.80 3.25
N PRO A 127 -11.44 13.79 4.10
CA PRO A 127 -10.66 14.94 3.67
C PRO A 127 -9.36 14.54 2.97
N LEU A 128 -8.96 15.32 1.97
CA LEU A 128 -7.73 15.08 1.23
C LEU A 128 -6.50 15.03 2.15
N LEU A 129 -5.61 14.09 1.87
CA LEU A 129 -4.32 13.99 2.53
C LEU A 129 -3.40 15.16 2.14
N GLY A 130 -2.33 15.37 2.90
CA GLY A 130 -1.25 16.30 2.52
C GLY A 130 -0.38 15.85 1.34
N TYR A 131 -0.73 14.73 0.69
CA TYR A 131 0.10 14.05 -0.31
C TYR A 131 -0.73 13.66 -1.52
N HIS A 132 -0.26 14.04 -2.70
CA HIS A 132 -0.82 13.62 -3.99
C HIS A 132 0.07 12.58 -4.64
N LEU A 133 -0.52 11.57 -5.28
CA LEU A 133 0.22 10.54 -6.00
C LEU A 133 0.96 11.16 -7.18
N GLN A 134 2.29 11.12 -7.16
CA GLN A 134 3.13 11.65 -8.23
C GLN A 134 3.43 10.55 -9.26
N LEU A 135 2.39 9.91 -9.81
CA LEU A 135 2.51 8.68 -10.61
C LEU A 135 3.56 8.78 -11.73
N ARG A 136 3.63 9.91 -12.44
CA ARG A 136 4.61 10.08 -13.53
C ARG A 136 6.05 10.15 -13.00
N ASN A 137 6.24 10.80 -11.84
CA ASN A 137 7.56 10.85 -11.19
C ASN A 137 7.96 9.45 -10.74
N GLU A 138 7.03 8.69 -10.16
CA GLU A 138 7.27 7.31 -9.73
C GLU A 138 7.68 6.41 -10.89
N ILE A 139 6.92 6.44 -11.98
CA ILE A 139 7.25 5.73 -13.22
C ILE A 139 8.64 6.13 -13.72
N SER A 140 8.93 7.44 -13.77
CA SER A 140 10.22 7.95 -14.27
C SER A 140 11.39 7.46 -13.41
N HIS A 141 11.23 7.48 -12.08
CA HIS A 141 12.24 6.99 -11.14
C HIS A 141 12.49 5.49 -11.27
N TYR A 142 11.44 4.67 -11.35
CA TYR A 142 11.60 3.25 -11.65
C TYR A 142 12.33 3.04 -12.99
N GLY A 143 12.08 3.88 -13.99
CA GLY A 143 12.80 3.85 -15.26
C GLY A 143 14.32 3.97 -15.13
N TYR A 144 14.81 4.71 -14.13
CA TYR A 144 16.25 4.80 -13.84
C TYR A 144 16.81 3.59 -13.09
N LEU A 145 15.97 2.88 -12.34
CA LEU A 145 16.37 1.75 -11.48
C LEU A 145 16.32 0.39 -12.19
N ILE A 146 15.60 0.26 -13.30
CA ILE A 146 15.54 -0.99 -14.07
C ILE A 146 16.91 -1.36 -14.65
N ASP A 147 17.24 -2.65 -14.67
CA ASP A 147 18.44 -3.16 -15.34
C ASP A 147 18.45 -2.77 -16.82
N LYS A 148 19.51 -2.07 -17.24
CA LYS A 148 19.72 -1.62 -18.62
C LYS A 148 19.68 -2.77 -19.63
N LYS A 149 20.05 -3.99 -19.25
CA LYS A 149 19.99 -5.18 -20.11
C LYS A 149 18.56 -5.59 -20.47
N ARG A 150 17.59 -5.19 -19.65
CA ARG A 150 16.16 -5.48 -19.87
C ARG A 150 15.44 -4.44 -20.72
N LEU A 151 16.09 -3.30 -20.98
CA LEU A 151 15.53 -2.20 -21.75
C LEU A 151 15.73 -2.40 -23.26
N SER A 152 14.67 -2.79 -23.96
CA SER A 152 14.63 -2.81 -25.43
C SER A 152 14.25 -1.43 -26.01
N PRO A 153 14.52 -1.16 -27.30
CA PRO A 153 14.03 0.05 -27.97
C PRO A 153 12.50 0.21 -27.86
N ARG A 154 11.77 -0.92 -27.91
CA ARG A 154 10.32 -0.95 -27.71
C ARG A 154 9.94 -0.50 -26.30
N TRP A 155 10.65 -0.97 -25.27
CA TRP A 155 10.44 -0.50 -23.90
C TRP A 155 10.67 1.00 -23.77
N LYS A 156 11.73 1.54 -24.38
CA LYS A 156 12.01 2.99 -24.34
C LYS A 156 10.88 3.82 -24.94
N LYS A 157 10.26 3.34 -26.04
CA LYS A 157 9.06 3.99 -26.63
C LYS A 157 7.86 3.91 -25.69
N LEU A 158 7.62 2.75 -25.07
CA LEU A 158 6.56 2.55 -24.09
C LEU A 158 6.73 3.43 -22.84
N HIS A 159 7.96 3.49 -22.31
CA HIS A 159 8.30 4.33 -21.17
C HIS A 159 8.07 5.80 -21.48
N ARG A 160 8.44 6.25 -22.69
CA ARG A 160 8.13 7.59 -23.17
C ARG A 160 6.64 7.86 -23.13
N HIS A 161 5.80 6.98 -23.69
CA HIS A 161 4.34 7.11 -23.64
C HIS A 161 3.83 7.35 -22.20
N PHE A 162 4.22 6.52 -21.24
CA PHE A 162 3.81 6.69 -19.84
C PHE A 162 4.50 7.84 -19.09
N THR A 163 5.49 8.50 -19.68
CA THR A 163 6.17 9.70 -19.14
C THR A 163 5.86 11.00 -19.91
N SER A 164 5.18 10.93 -21.05
CA SER A 164 4.74 12.12 -21.82
C SER A 164 3.23 12.26 -22.00
N ASP A 165 2.49 11.16 -22.10
CA ASP A 165 1.10 11.21 -22.58
C ASP A 165 0.12 11.62 -21.48
N ALA A 166 -0.96 12.30 -21.83
CA ALA A 166 -1.95 12.76 -20.87
C ALA A 166 -2.54 11.58 -20.08
N PHE A 167 -2.74 11.78 -18.78
CA PHE A 167 -3.48 10.82 -17.97
C PHE A 167 -4.95 10.74 -18.42
N PRO A 168 -5.62 9.61 -18.16
CA PRO A 168 -7.07 9.54 -18.22
C PRO A 168 -7.71 10.68 -17.41
N LYS A 169 -8.90 11.13 -17.82
CA LYS A 169 -9.61 12.19 -17.11
C LYS A 169 -9.95 11.72 -15.69
N MET A 170 -9.40 12.41 -14.70
CA MET A 170 -9.70 12.18 -13.29
C MET A 170 -11.18 12.42 -13.01
N LEU A 171 -11.84 11.47 -12.36
CA LEU A 171 -13.24 11.59 -11.95
C LEU A 171 -13.37 12.30 -10.60
N LYS A 172 -12.60 11.86 -9.61
CA LYS A 172 -12.61 12.42 -8.26
C LYS A 172 -11.29 12.17 -7.59
N LEU A 173 -10.65 13.25 -7.14
CA LEU A 173 -9.48 13.15 -6.28
C LEU A 173 -9.91 12.74 -4.86
N ALA A 174 -9.30 11.70 -4.31
CA ALA A 174 -9.58 11.23 -2.96
C ALA A 174 -8.37 10.55 -2.30
N PRO A 175 -8.30 10.49 -0.95
CA PRO A 175 -7.35 9.62 -0.26
C PRO A 175 -7.53 8.18 -0.69
N ALA A 176 -6.43 7.45 -0.90
CA ALA A 176 -6.45 6.03 -1.23
C ALA A 176 -5.32 5.31 -0.51
N HIS A 177 -5.54 4.04 -0.16
CA HIS A 177 -4.54 3.17 0.46
C HIS A 177 -3.49 2.69 -0.55
N MET A 178 -3.89 2.45 -1.80
CA MET A 178 -3.08 1.97 -2.93
C MET A 178 -2.49 0.55 -2.81
N ASP A 179 -2.57 -0.09 -1.64
CA ASP A 179 -2.03 -1.45 -1.45
C ASP A 179 -2.95 -2.38 -0.61
N ILE A 180 -4.24 -2.44 -0.97
CA ILE A 180 -5.21 -3.30 -0.26
C ILE A 180 -5.13 -4.73 -0.83
N HIS A 181 -4.69 -5.68 -0.01
CA HIS A 181 -4.72 -7.12 -0.30
C HIS A 181 -4.78 -7.92 1.01
N ALA A 182 -5.06 -9.23 0.94
CA ALA A 182 -5.28 -10.09 2.10
C ALA A 182 -4.20 -9.97 3.19
N LYS A 183 -2.91 -9.90 2.82
CA LYS A 183 -1.80 -9.75 3.78
C LYS A 183 -1.71 -8.37 4.46
N ASN A 184 -2.33 -7.34 3.90
CA ASN A 184 -2.37 -5.98 4.46
C ASN A 184 -3.69 -5.71 5.18
N ILE A 185 -4.46 -6.75 5.50
CA ILE A 185 -5.71 -6.64 6.25
C ILE A 185 -5.67 -7.58 7.43
N VAL A 186 -6.11 -7.08 8.57
CA VAL A 186 -6.35 -7.90 9.76
C VAL A 186 -7.81 -7.77 10.17
N ARG A 187 -8.49 -8.90 10.41
CA ARG A 187 -9.75 -8.93 11.14
C ARG A 187 -9.45 -9.10 12.62
N THR A 188 -9.81 -8.09 13.41
CA THR A 188 -9.63 -8.08 14.86
C THR A 188 -10.60 -9.05 15.54
N SER A 189 -10.35 -9.35 16.82
CA SER A 189 -11.23 -10.20 17.63
C SER A 189 -12.64 -9.62 17.81
N THR A 190 -12.81 -8.29 17.68
CA THR A 190 -14.12 -7.63 17.68
C THR A 190 -14.84 -7.70 16.34
N GLY A 191 -14.21 -8.32 15.33
CA GLY A 191 -14.73 -8.45 13.97
C GLY A 191 -14.42 -7.27 13.05
N GLN A 192 -13.85 -6.18 13.57
CA GLN A 192 -13.47 -5.01 12.76
C GLN A 192 -12.26 -5.31 11.86
N LEU A 193 -12.30 -4.82 10.63
CA LEU A 193 -11.16 -4.86 9.71
C LEU A 193 -10.20 -3.69 9.96
N MET A 194 -8.91 -3.95 9.84
CA MET A 194 -7.83 -2.96 9.89
C MET A 194 -7.01 -3.06 8.62
N LEU A 195 -6.78 -1.93 7.95
CA LEU A 195 -5.85 -1.85 6.82
C LEU A 195 -4.45 -1.54 7.36
N LEU A 196 -3.46 -2.34 6.98
CA LEU A 196 -2.06 -2.19 7.35
C LEU A 196 -1.25 -1.64 6.17
N ASP A 197 0.00 -1.22 6.40
CA ASP A 197 0.94 -0.79 5.33
C ASP A 197 0.45 0.40 4.49
N TRP A 198 0.37 1.57 5.13
CA TRP A 198 -0.08 2.83 4.52
C TRP A 198 1.03 3.58 3.76
N GLU A 199 2.14 2.92 3.40
CA GLU A 199 3.31 3.58 2.80
C GLU A 199 3.04 4.14 1.39
N TYR A 200 2.22 3.43 0.61
CA TYR A 200 1.80 3.85 -0.73
C TYR A 200 0.57 4.77 -0.73
N ALA A 201 -0.01 5.04 0.44
CA ALA A 201 -1.21 5.86 0.52
C ALA A 201 -0.98 7.27 -0.01
N ALA A 202 -1.94 7.80 -0.76
CA ALA A 202 -1.87 9.13 -1.39
C ALA A 202 -3.25 9.56 -1.88
N ASN A 203 -3.41 10.86 -2.19
CA ASN A 203 -4.56 11.31 -2.96
C ASN A 203 -4.38 10.94 -4.44
N THR A 204 -5.35 10.25 -5.02
CA THR A 204 -5.37 9.87 -6.44
C THR A 204 -6.80 9.87 -6.99
N ASP A 205 -6.97 9.61 -8.29
CA ASP A 205 -8.29 9.38 -8.86
C ASP A 205 -8.91 8.11 -8.27
N ILE A 206 -10.17 8.16 -7.83
CA ILE A 206 -10.88 6.99 -7.31
C ILE A 206 -10.87 5.82 -8.30
N ALA A 207 -10.92 6.11 -9.61
CA ALA A 207 -10.89 5.08 -10.64
C ALA A 207 -9.52 4.40 -10.73
N PHE A 208 -8.43 5.14 -10.53
CA PHE A 208 -7.08 4.57 -10.47
C PHE A 208 -6.91 3.69 -9.22
N SER A 209 -7.33 4.19 -8.05
CA SER A 209 -7.31 3.44 -6.78
C SER A 209 -8.07 2.10 -6.88
N LEU A 210 -9.30 2.13 -7.40
CA LEU A 210 -10.12 0.93 -7.58
C LEU A 210 -9.54 -0.01 -8.63
N GLU A 211 -9.01 0.50 -9.74
CA GLU A 211 -8.39 -0.34 -10.76
C GLU A 211 -7.12 -1.04 -10.24
N THR A 212 -6.30 -0.35 -9.43
CA THR A 212 -5.18 -0.95 -8.71
C THR A 212 -5.66 -2.10 -7.84
N TYR A 213 -6.68 -1.86 -7.02
CA TYR A 213 -7.27 -2.90 -6.17
C TYR A 213 -7.74 -4.12 -6.96
N PHE A 214 -8.47 -3.90 -8.06
CA PHE A 214 -9.00 -4.98 -8.90
C PHE A 214 -7.90 -5.84 -9.51
N GLN A 215 -6.87 -5.21 -10.08
CA GLN A 215 -5.77 -5.94 -10.72
C GLN A 215 -4.88 -6.66 -9.71
N PHE A 216 -4.55 -6.03 -8.59
CA PHE A 216 -3.64 -6.61 -7.58
C PHE A 216 -4.23 -7.87 -6.93
N ASN A 217 -5.55 -7.93 -6.84
CA ASN A 217 -6.27 -9.04 -6.23
C ASN A 217 -6.88 -9.99 -7.27
N GLY A 218 -6.63 -9.78 -8.56
CA GLY A 218 -7.09 -10.67 -9.63
C GLY A 218 -8.61 -10.79 -9.73
N LEU A 219 -9.37 -9.73 -9.42
CA LEU A 219 -10.82 -9.78 -9.44
C LEU A 219 -11.34 -9.98 -10.87
N THR A 220 -12.23 -10.95 -11.02
CA THR A 220 -12.98 -11.19 -12.27
C THR A 220 -13.93 -10.03 -12.57
N ASP A 221 -14.38 -9.90 -13.83
CA ASP A 221 -15.31 -8.83 -14.20
C ASP A 221 -16.63 -8.88 -13.41
N ILE A 222 -17.10 -10.07 -13.02
CA ILE A 222 -18.27 -10.25 -12.16
C ILE A 222 -18.00 -9.68 -10.76
N GLN A 223 -16.84 -9.97 -10.17
CA GLN A 223 -16.44 -9.44 -8.86
C GLN A 223 -16.23 -7.92 -8.90
N ARG A 224 -15.66 -7.40 -10.00
CA ARG A 224 -15.48 -5.95 -10.21
C ARG A 224 -16.83 -5.23 -10.30
N ASP A 225 -17.77 -5.75 -11.08
CA ASP A 225 -19.13 -5.16 -11.14
C ASP A 225 -19.83 -5.22 -9.77
N PHE A 226 -19.71 -6.35 -9.05
CA PHE A 226 -20.24 -6.49 -7.70
C PHE A 226 -19.64 -5.44 -6.76
N PHE A 227 -18.32 -5.27 -6.73
CA PHE A 227 -17.65 -4.29 -5.89
C PHE A 227 -18.09 -2.86 -6.23
N LEU A 228 -18.14 -2.51 -7.52
CA LEU A 228 -18.59 -1.20 -7.97
C LEU A 228 -20.05 -0.92 -7.62
N ARG A 229 -20.91 -1.94 -7.61
CA ARG A 229 -22.30 -1.83 -7.13
C ARG A 229 -22.34 -1.53 -5.63
N GLN A 230 -21.57 -2.23 -4.81
CA GLN A 230 -21.48 -1.92 -3.37
C GLN A 230 -20.95 -0.50 -3.15
N TYR A 231 -19.86 -0.14 -3.82
CA TYR A 231 -19.19 1.16 -3.69
C TYR A 231 -20.08 2.34 -4.14
N CYS A 232 -20.75 2.23 -5.30
CA CYS A 232 -21.57 3.33 -5.84
C CYS A 232 -23.00 3.29 -5.30
N ASP A 233 -23.69 2.15 -5.47
CA ASP A 233 -25.15 2.10 -5.35
C ASP A 233 -25.57 1.87 -3.88
N VAL A 234 -24.77 1.13 -3.10
CA VAL A 234 -25.06 0.83 -1.70
C VAL A 234 -24.44 1.87 -0.76
N HIS A 235 -23.17 2.22 -0.96
CA HIS A 235 -22.44 3.15 -0.09
C HIS A 235 -22.38 4.59 -0.59
N GLY A 236 -22.83 4.87 -1.82
CA GLY A 236 -22.98 6.25 -2.32
C GLY A 236 -21.67 7.00 -2.58
N ALA A 237 -20.54 6.30 -2.76
CA ALA A 237 -19.23 6.93 -2.89
C ALA A 237 -19.05 7.77 -4.16
N TYR A 238 -19.75 7.38 -5.23
CA TYR A 238 -19.79 8.03 -6.53
C TYR A 238 -21.12 7.74 -7.22
N ARG A 239 -21.71 8.74 -7.89
CA ARG A 239 -23.09 8.67 -8.40
C ARG A 239 -23.24 7.81 -9.66
N ASP A 240 -22.25 7.83 -10.55
CA ASP A 240 -22.35 7.16 -11.86
C ASP A 240 -21.42 5.94 -11.92
N LYS A 241 -21.97 4.77 -11.58
CA LYS A 241 -21.24 3.50 -11.62
C LYS A 241 -20.68 3.17 -13.01
N GLN A 242 -21.43 3.47 -14.08
CA GLN A 242 -21.01 3.14 -15.44
C GLN A 242 -19.84 4.01 -15.90
N GLN A 243 -19.88 5.31 -15.59
CA GLN A 243 -18.75 6.20 -15.84
C GLN A 243 -17.52 5.79 -15.04
N LEU A 244 -17.69 5.41 -13.76
CA LEU A 244 -16.59 4.93 -12.94
C LEU A 244 -15.96 3.66 -13.52
N ALA A 245 -16.77 2.67 -13.94
CA ALA A 245 -16.29 1.45 -14.57
C ALA A 245 -15.47 1.74 -15.84
N LYS A 246 -15.94 2.65 -16.71
CA LYS A 246 -15.21 3.09 -17.91
C LYS A 246 -13.90 3.80 -17.57
N SER A 247 -13.87 4.60 -16.51
CA SER A 247 -12.65 5.26 -16.05
C SER A 247 -11.64 4.25 -15.50
N CYS A 248 -12.06 3.25 -14.73
CA CYS A 248 -11.19 2.17 -14.27
C CYS A 248 -10.53 1.45 -15.46
N GLN A 249 -11.30 1.15 -16.52
CA GLN A 249 -10.76 0.58 -17.75
C GLN A 249 -9.74 1.49 -18.44
N SER A 250 -9.96 2.81 -18.42
CA SER A 250 -9.03 3.79 -18.99
C SER A 250 -7.72 3.88 -18.20
N TRP A 251 -7.78 3.67 -16.88
CA TRP A 251 -6.61 3.58 -16.00
C TRP A 251 -5.89 2.23 -16.07
N ALA A 252 -6.53 1.18 -16.57
CA ALA A 252 -6.00 -0.18 -16.56
C ALA A 252 -4.58 -0.32 -17.17
N PRO A 253 -4.22 0.34 -18.29
CA PRO A 253 -2.86 0.28 -18.83
C PRO A 253 -1.82 0.95 -17.92
N TRP A 254 -2.18 2.02 -17.21
CA TRP A 254 -1.29 2.73 -16.29
C TRP A 254 -0.98 1.91 -15.05
N VAL A 255 -2.00 1.25 -14.49
CA VAL A 255 -1.81 0.29 -13.38
C VAL A 255 -0.87 -0.83 -13.80
N LYS A 256 -1.15 -1.49 -14.95
CA LYS A 256 -0.28 -2.56 -15.49
C LYS A 256 1.15 -2.11 -15.68
N TYR A 257 1.36 -0.90 -16.20
CA TYR A 257 2.70 -0.39 -16.44
C TYR A 257 3.44 -0.09 -15.13
N MET A 258 2.79 0.56 -14.18
CA MET A 258 3.37 0.80 -12.85
C MET A 258 3.75 -0.53 -12.17
N THR A 259 2.88 -1.53 -12.21
CA THR A 259 3.17 -2.87 -11.67
C THR A 259 4.35 -3.54 -12.36
N LEU A 260 4.44 -3.46 -13.70
CA LEU A 260 5.56 -3.99 -14.46
C LEU A 260 6.87 -3.32 -14.02
N MET A 261 6.89 -2.00 -13.92
CA MET A 261 8.05 -1.24 -13.50
C MET A 261 8.49 -1.63 -12.08
N TRP A 262 7.53 -1.80 -11.16
CA TRP A 262 7.80 -2.23 -9.79
C TRP A 262 8.42 -3.64 -9.75
N TYR A 263 7.88 -4.62 -10.50
CA TYR A 263 8.47 -5.97 -10.56
C TYR A 263 9.90 -5.96 -11.11
N GLU A 264 10.17 -5.13 -12.11
CA GLU A 264 11.50 -5.04 -12.74
C GLU A 264 12.54 -4.42 -11.79
N VAL A 265 12.16 -3.40 -11.02
CA VAL A 265 13.01 -2.83 -9.97
C VAL A 265 13.24 -3.84 -8.85
N GLN A 266 12.18 -4.50 -8.38
CA GLN A 266 12.27 -5.52 -7.32
C GLN A 266 13.15 -6.70 -7.71
N TRP A 267 13.08 -7.15 -8.97
CA TRP A 267 14.00 -8.15 -9.48
C TRP A 267 15.44 -7.63 -9.48
N ASN A 268 15.69 -6.40 -9.93
CA ASN A 268 17.04 -5.84 -9.97
C ASN A 268 17.66 -5.72 -8.56
N GLU A 269 16.86 -5.41 -7.54
CA GLU A 269 17.34 -5.30 -6.15
C GLU A 269 17.50 -6.65 -5.46
N SER A 270 16.50 -7.53 -5.57
CA SER A 270 16.46 -8.80 -4.82
C SER A 270 17.11 -9.98 -5.53
N GLN A 271 17.25 -9.89 -6.86
CA GLN A 271 17.61 -11.00 -7.76
C GLN A 271 16.67 -12.22 -7.66
N SER A 272 15.48 -12.06 -7.09
CA SER A 272 14.49 -13.15 -7.00
C SER A 272 13.81 -13.40 -8.34
N SER A 273 13.87 -14.65 -8.83
CA SER A 273 13.24 -15.06 -10.09
C SER A 273 11.72 -14.93 -10.08
N ASP A 274 11.08 -14.91 -8.91
CA ASP A 274 9.63 -14.79 -8.79
C ASP A 274 9.11 -13.51 -9.44
N PHE A 275 9.85 -12.40 -9.31
CA PHE A 275 9.48 -11.14 -9.95
C PHE A 275 9.56 -11.20 -11.48
N LEU A 276 10.47 -12.01 -12.04
CA LEU A 276 10.51 -12.25 -13.48
C LEU A 276 9.27 -13.01 -13.95
N VAL A 277 8.88 -14.06 -13.22
CA VAL A 277 7.69 -14.86 -13.51
C VAL A 277 6.44 -13.98 -13.47
N HIS A 278 6.25 -13.20 -12.41
CA HIS A 278 5.11 -12.29 -12.27
C HIS A 278 5.08 -11.19 -13.35
N SER A 279 6.24 -10.67 -13.77
CA SER A 279 6.33 -9.66 -14.81
C SER A 279 6.02 -10.17 -16.23
N GLN A 280 6.06 -11.48 -16.48
CA GLN A 280 6.01 -12.05 -17.83
C GLN A 280 4.71 -11.72 -18.58
N LEU A 281 3.56 -11.87 -17.93
CA LEU A 281 2.26 -11.56 -18.54
C LEU A 281 2.13 -10.07 -18.86
N LEU A 282 2.69 -9.19 -18.04
CA LEU A 282 2.71 -7.75 -18.29
C LEU A 282 3.66 -7.41 -19.46
N ARG A 283 4.83 -8.05 -19.54
CA ARG A 283 5.72 -7.92 -20.70
C ARG A 283 5.02 -8.39 -21.98
N GLN A 284 4.27 -9.49 -21.94
CA GLN A 284 3.47 -9.96 -23.08
C GLN A 284 2.40 -8.94 -23.47
N TYR A 285 1.65 -8.42 -22.50
CA TYR A 285 0.61 -7.42 -22.71
C TYR A 285 1.13 -6.17 -23.44
N PHE A 286 2.32 -5.69 -23.07
CA PHE A 286 2.96 -4.57 -23.75
C PHE A 286 3.80 -4.95 -24.99
N GLY A 287 3.84 -6.26 -25.32
CA GLY A 287 4.61 -6.86 -26.40
C GLY A 287 6.13 -6.69 -26.27
N LEU A 288 6.64 -6.71 -25.05
CA LEU A 288 8.05 -6.61 -24.71
C LEU A 288 8.76 -7.97 -24.72
N ILE A 289 8.10 -9.01 -25.25
CA ILE A 289 8.65 -10.34 -25.49
C ILE A 289 9.16 -10.36 -26.93
N GLY A 290 10.46 -10.53 -27.10
CA GLY A 290 11.19 -10.47 -28.36
C GLY A 290 12.67 -10.25 -28.10
#